data_AF-A0A9P6LT24-F1
#
_entry.id   AF-A0A9P6LT24-F1
#
_cell.length_a   1.000
_cell.length_b   1.000
_cell.length_c   1.000
_cell.angle_alpha   90.00
_cell.angle_beta   90.00
_cell.angle_gamma   90.00
#
_symmetry.space_group_name_H-M   'P 1'
#
loop_
_entity.id
_entity.type
_entity.pdbx_description
1 polymer ?
#
loop_
_entity_poly.entity_id
_entity_poly.type
_entity_poly.pdbx_seq_one_letter_code
_entity_poly.pdbx_strand_id
1 'polypeptide(L)' 'MLLEISCASDFLCRFLTTSSSCTPQIIDDFKKETVALMQEKYTDHWDPQRPHYGNGYRAITS' A
#
# COMPACT_ATOMS: atom_id res chain seq x y z
N MET A 1 10.24 2.03 -4.95
CA MET A 1 8.92 2.49 -4.47
C MET A 1 7.76 1.62 -4.99
N LEU A 2 7.56 1.48 -6.31
CA LEU A 2 6.40 0.76 -6.86
C LEU A 2 6.33 -0.71 -6.40
N LEU A 3 7.48 -1.41 -6.38
CA LEU A 3 7.56 -2.80 -5.93
C LEU A 3 7.17 -2.93 -4.45
N GLU A 4 7.71 -2.06 -3.60
CA GLU A 4 7.49 -2.05 -2.16
C GLU A 4 6.03 -1.72 -1.82
N ILE A 5 5.44 -0.73 -2.52
CA ILE A 5 4.01 -0.40 -2.40
C ILE A 5 3.13 -1.57 -2.86
N SER A 6 3.48 -2.21 -3.98
CA SER A 6 2.73 -3.36 -4.49
C SER A 6 2.74 -4.53 -3.52
N CYS A 7 3.92 -4.88 -2.98
CA CYS A 7 4.08 -5.92 -1.96
C CYS A 7 3.29 -5.61 -0.68
N ALA A 8 3.33 -4.36 -0.20
CA ALA A 8 2.56 -3.94 0.96
C ALA A 8 1.04 -4.02 0.70
N SER A 9 0.59 -3.58 -0.46
CA SER A 9 -0.82 -3.63 -0.86
C SER A 9 -1.32 -5.07 -1.00
N ASP A 10 -0.50 -5.95 -1.58
CA ASP A 10 -0.78 -7.39 -1.65
C ASP A 10 -0.89 -8.02 -0.26
N PHE A 11 -0.02 -7.64 0.68
CA PHE A 11 -0.11 -8.08 2.05
C PHE A 11 -1.43 -7.67 2.71
N LEU A 12 -1.86 -6.42 2.53
CA LEU A 12 -3.15 -5.92 3.06
C LEU A 12 -4.34 -6.69 2.47
N CYS A 13 -4.32 -6.97 1.15
CA CYS A 13 -5.40 -7.68 0.47
C CYS A 13 -5.63 -9.10 0.99
N ARG A 14 -4.59 -9.77 1.51
CA ARG A 14 -4.71 -11.13 2.11
C ARG A 14 -5.64 -11.17 3.32
N PHE A 15 -5.82 -10.05 4.02
CA PHE A 15 -6.77 -10.00 5.14
C PHE A 15 -8.21 -9.85 4.64
N LEU A 16 -8.41 -9.18 3.50
CA LEU A 16 -9.73 -8.97 2.90
C LEU A 16 -10.28 -10.25 2.28
N THR A 17 -9.43 -11.14 1.77
CA THR A 17 -9.87 -12.42 1.18
C THR A 17 -10.61 -13.33 2.14
N THR A 18 -10.51 -13.09 3.46
CA THR A 18 -11.23 -13.86 4.48
C THR A 18 -12.68 -13.42 4.66
N SER A 19 -13.04 -12.23 4.16
CA SER A 19 -14.39 -11.67 4.29
C SER A 19 -15.26 -12.07 3.10
N SER A 20 -16.43 -12.65 3.37
CA SER A 20 -17.42 -12.98 2.34
C SER A 20 -18.04 -11.76 1.65
N SER A 21 -17.93 -10.57 2.25
CA SER A 21 -18.39 -9.31 1.65
C SER A 21 -17.38 -8.70 0.67
N CYS A 22 -16.12 -9.14 0.70
CA CYS A 22 -15.06 -8.63 -0.16
C CYS A 22 -14.93 -9.52 -1.40
N THR A 23 -15.67 -9.18 -2.45
CA THR A 23 -15.57 -9.89 -3.74
C THR A 23 -14.18 -9.68 -4.37
N PRO A 24 -13.72 -10.57 -5.28
CA PRO A 24 -12.45 -10.40 -5.96
C PRO A 24 -12.31 -9.04 -6.66
N GLN A 25 -13.41 -8.51 -7.23
CA GLN A 25 -13.43 -7.20 -7.86
C GLN A 25 -13.19 -6.08 -6.84
N ILE A 26 -13.87 -6.13 -5.68
CA ILE A 26 -13.68 -5.16 -4.60
C ILE A 26 -12.22 -5.17 -4.09
N ILE A 27 -11.61 -6.35 -3.97
CA ILE A 27 -10.22 -6.49 -3.53
C ILE A 27 -9.25 -5.90 -4.58
N ASP A 28 -9.50 -6.15 -5.86
CA ASP A 28 -8.67 -5.60 -6.95
C ASP A 28 -8.78 -4.07 -7.03
N ASP A 29 -9.99 -3.52 -6.92
CA ASP A 29 -10.21 -2.07 -6.90
C ASP A 29 -9.57 -1.44 -5.66
N PHE A 30 -9.75 -2.04 -4.48
CA PHE A 30 -9.07 -1.61 -3.26
C PHE A 30 -7.54 -1.58 -3.42
N LYS A 31 -6.96 -2.63 -4.03
CA LYS A 31 -5.51 -2.69 -4.28
C LYS A 31 -5.07 -1.55 -5.20
N LYS A 32 -5.76 -1.33 -6.32
CA LYS A 32 -5.42 -0.28 -7.30
C LYS A 32 -5.44 1.10 -6.65
N GLU A 33 -6.50 1.42 -5.91
CA GLU A 33 -6.63 2.70 -5.22
C GLU A 33 -5.59 2.87 -4.11
N THR A 34 -5.34 1.83 -3.31
CA THR A 34 -4.32 1.87 -2.25
C THR A 34 -2.92 2.12 -2.83
N VAL A 35 -2.59 1.44 -3.93
CA VAL A 35 -1.30 1.62 -4.63
C VAL A 35 -1.17 3.06 -5.14
N ALA A 36 -2.22 3.61 -5.76
CA ALA A 36 -2.22 4.98 -6.27
C ALA A 36 -2.04 6.01 -5.14
N LEU A 37 -2.81 5.88 -4.06
CA LEU A 37 -2.75 6.78 -2.90
C LEU A 37 -1.39 6.71 -2.18
N MET A 38 -0.82 5.52 -2.02
CA MET A 38 0.52 5.38 -1.43
C MET A 38 1.60 6.00 -2.33
N GLN A 39 1.50 5.87 -3.65
CA GLN A 39 2.46 6.48 -4.57
C GLN A 39 2.40 8.01 -4.49
N GLU A 40 1.20 8.58 -4.53
CA GLU A 40 0.98 10.02 -4.40
C GLU A 40 1.54 10.52 -3.06
N LYS A 41 1.12 9.90 -1.95
CA LYS A 41 1.59 10.26 -0.60
C LYS A 41 3.11 10.20 -0.48
N TYR A 42 3.76 9.20 -1.09
CA TYR A 42 5.20 8.96 -0.88
C TYR A 42 6.12 9.68 -1.86
N THR A 43 5.59 10.38 -2.87
CA THR A 43 6.37 10.97 -3.97
C THR A 43 7.53 11.84 -3.46
N ASP A 44 7.29 12.73 -2.50
CA ASP A 44 8.33 13.61 -1.92
C ASP A 44 8.95 13.05 -0.62
N HIS A 45 8.54 11.85 -0.23
CA HIS A 45 8.96 11.21 1.02
C HIS A 45 9.63 9.86 0.74
N TRP A 46 10.26 9.68 -0.42
CA TRP A 46 10.97 8.45 -0.79
C TRP A 46 12.43 8.74 -1.17
N ASP A 47 13.36 8.39 -0.28
CA ASP A 47 14.80 8.51 -0.53
C ASP A 47 15.46 7.11 -0.58
N PRO A 48 15.79 6.58 -1.77
CA PRO A 48 16.43 5.27 -1.92
C PRO A 48 17.82 5.18 -1.28
N GLN A 49 18.53 6.31 -1.12
CA GLN A 49 19.86 6.34 -0.51
C GLN A 49 19.78 6.35 1.02
N ARG A 50 18.67 6.86 1.57
CA ARG A 50 18.40 6.90 3.01
C ARG A 50 17.02 6.28 3.30
N PRO A 51 16.87 4.95 3.18
CA PRO A 51 15.56 4.29 3.24
C PRO A 51 14.83 4.49 4.57
N HIS A 52 15.55 4.73 5.67
CA HIS A 52 14.98 5.00 6.98
C HIS A 52 14.36 6.40 7.09
N TYR A 53 14.78 7.35 6.27
CA TYR A 53 14.25 8.71 6.27
C TYR A 53 12.80 8.69 5.76
N GLY A 54 11.88 9.34 6.48
CA GLY A 54 10.46 9.35 6.14
C GLY A 54 9.67 8.10 6.53
N ASN A 55 10.27 7.10 7.20
CA ASN A 55 9.57 5.87 7.62
C ASN A 55 8.30 6.15 8.45
N GLY A 56 8.37 7.07 9.40
CA GLY A 56 7.20 7.43 10.23
C GLY A 56 6.06 8.02 9.41
N TYR A 57 6.38 8.84 8.39
CA TYR A 57 5.39 9.39 7.48
C TYR A 57 4.76 8.32 6.57
N ARG A 58 5.59 7.37 6.09
CA ARG A 58 5.16 6.26 5.24
C ARG A 58 4.50 5.10 6.01
N ALA A 59 4.57 5.10 7.33
CA ALA A 59 3.91 4.08 8.13
C ALA A 59 2.38 4.15 7.93
N ILE A 60 1.76 2.97 7.91
CA ILE A 60 0.30 2.81 7.90
C ILE A 60 -0.07 2.25 9.27
N THR A 61 -0.87 2.98 10.03
CA THR A 61 -1.30 2.63 11.39
C THR A 61 -2.82 2.75 11.51
N SER A 62 -3.41 2.04 12.47
CA SER A 62 -4.83 2.12 12.84
C SER A 62 -5.19 3.41 13.57
#